data_AF-A0A166C9K6-F1
#
_entry.id   AF-A0A166C9K6-F1
#
_cell.length_a   1.000
_cell.length_b   1.000
_cell.length_c   1.000
_cell.angle_alpha   90.00
_cell.angle_beta   90.00
_cell.angle_gamma   90.00
#
_symmetry.space_group_name_H-M   'P 1'
#
loop_
_entity.id
_entity.type
_entity.pdbx_description
1 polymer ?
#
loop_
_entity_poly.entity_id
_entity_poly.type
_entity_poly.pdbx_seq_one_letter_code
_entity_poly.pdbx_strand_id
1 'polypeptide(L)' 'MTEDTLDQDSKRSELAELRQEHRDLDHSIEALIETGRADVLQLQRLKKKKLMLRDQIQVLETQLLPDIIA' A
#
# COMPACT_ATOMS: atom_id res chain seq x y z
N MET A 1 2.49 -24.54 17.82
CA MET A 1 3.04 -23.97 16.57
C MET A 1 1.93 -23.55 15.61
N THR A 2 0.77 -23.11 16.11
CA THR A 2 -0.39 -22.69 15.28
C THR A 2 -0.61 -21.19 15.30
N GLU A 3 -0.09 -20.48 16.31
CA GLU A 3 -0.21 -19.01 16.44
C GLU A 3 0.61 -18.28 15.38
N ASP A 4 1.86 -18.70 15.11
CA ASP A 4 2.72 -18.02 14.12
C ASP A 4 2.15 -18.04 12.69
N THR A 5 1.50 -19.13 12.27
CA THR A 5 0.95 -19.22 10.90
C THR A 5 -0.27 -18.30 10.69
N LEU A 6 -1.11 -18.14 11.72
CA LEU A 6 -2.28 -17.25 11.67
C LEU A 6 -1.87 -15.77 11.56
N ASP A 7 -0.80 -15.39 12.27
CA ASP A 7 -0.25 -14.03 12.21
C ASP A 7 0.38 -13.72 10.85
N GLN A 8 1.05 -14.69 10.23
CA GLN A 8 1.61 -14.57 8.88
C GLN A 8 0.51 -14.41 7.83
N ASP A 9 -0.55 -15.21 7.89
CA ASP A 9 -1.68 -15.11 6.97
C ASP A 9 -2.41 -13.78 7.12
N SER A 10 -2.58 -13.30 8.35
CA SER A 10 -3.16 -11.98 8.64
C SER A 10 -2.33 -10.85 8.02
N LYS A 11 -1.00 -10.86 8.21
CA LYS A 11 -0.08 -9.89 7.59
C LYS A 11 -0.08 -9.96 6.07
N ARG A 12 -0.22 -11.15 5.48
CA ARG A 12 -0.35 -11.31 4.02
C ARG A 12 -1.66 -10.72 3.48
N SER A 13 -2.76 -10.87 4.21
CA SER A 13 -4.03 -10.24 3.87
C SER A 13 -3.91 -8.72 3.93
N GLU A 14 -3.37 -8.18 5.01
CA GLU A 14 -3.13 -6.74 5.17
C GLU A 14 -2.21 -6.19 4.06
N LEU A 15 -1.15 -6.93 3.69
CA LEU A 15 -0.28 -6.57 2.57
C LEU A 15 -1.05 -6.47 1.24
N ALA A 16 -1.95 -7.42 0.99
CA ALA A 16 -2.76 -7.44 -0.22
C ALA A 16 -3.72 -6.23 -0.26
N GLU A 17 -4.34 -5.90 0.86
CA GLU A 17 -5.21 -4.73 1.01
C GLU A 17 -4.44 -3.43 0.79
N LEU A 18 -3.29 -3.24 1.45
CA LEU A 18 -2.45 -2.05 1.28
C LEU A 18 -1.98 -1.89 -0.17
N ARG A 19 -1.59 -2.98 -0.83
CA ARG A 19 -1.20 -2.97 -2.25
C ARG A 19 -2.38 -2.60 -3.16
N GLN A 20 -3.57 -3.07 -2.85
CA GLN A 20 -4.78 -2.70 -3.60
C GLN A 20 -5.09 -1.22 -3.42
N GLU A 21 -5.12 -0.72 -2.18
CA GLU A 21 -5.36 0.70 -1.89
C GLU A 21 -4.31 1.60 -2.57
N HIS A 22 -3.04 1.20 -2.56
CA HIS A 22 -1.98 1.93 -3.25
C HIS A 22 -2.24 2.02 -4.76
N ARG A 23 -2.68 0.93 -5.42
CA ARG A 23 -3.03 0.92 -6.85
C ARG A 23 -4.24 1.80 -7.14
N ASP A 24 -5.29 1.69 -6.33
CA ASP A 24 -6.52 2.48 -6.49
C ASP A 24 -6.23 3.98 -6.35
N LEU A 25 -5.34 4.33 -5.41
CA LEU A 25 -4.90 5.70 -5.22
C LEU A 25 -4.09 6.20 -6.43
N ASP A 26 -3.31 5.33 -7.07
CA ASP A 26 -2.57 5.67 -8.28
C ASP A 26 -3.50 5.98 -9.45
N HIS A 27 -4.47 5.10 -9.70
CA HIS A 27 -5.50 5.34 -10.72
C HIS A 27 -6.32 6.60 -10.45
N SER A 28 -6.62 6.88 -9.17
CA SER A 28 -7.30 8.11 -8.77
C SER A 28 -6.47 9.35 -9.08
N ILE A 29 -5.15 9.29 -8.85
CA ILE A 29 -4.21 10.37 -9.18
C ILE A 29 -4.14 10.58 -10.70
N GLU A 30 -4.01 9.52 -11.48
CA GLU A 30 -3.97 9.56 -12.94
C GLU A 30 -5.24 10.20 -13.52
N ALA A 31 -6.41 9.73 -13.10
CA ALA A 31 -7.69 10.28 -13.54
C ALA A 31 -7.85 11.77 -13.17
N LEU A 32 -7.36 12.17 -11.98
CA LEU A 32 -7.36 13.58 -11.55
C LEU A 32 -6.43 14.45 -12.40
N ILE A 33 -5.28 13.93 -12.81
CA ILE A 33 -4.35 14.62 -13.72
C ILE A 33 -4.97 14.73 -15.12
N GLU A 34 -5.52 13.64 -15.66
CA GLU A 34 -6.12 13.60 -17.00
C GLU A 34 -7.33 14.52 -17.13
N THR A 35 -8.16 14.60 -16.10
CA THR A 35 -9.33 15.50 -16.10
C THR A 35 -8.94 16.98 -16.01
N GLY A 36 -7.70 17.30 -15.63
CA GLY A 36 -7.21 18.68 -15.46
C GLY A 36 -7.92 19.47 -14.37
N ARG A 37 -8.75 18.81 -13.53
CA ARG A 37 -9.55 19.44 -12.46
C ARG A 37 -8.87 19.40 -11.11
N ALA A 38 -7.73 18.72 -11.00
CA ALA A 38 -7.03 18.57 -9.73
C ALA A 38 -6.30 19.86 -9.35
N ASP A 39 -6.64 20.41 -8.18
CA ASP A 39 -5.82 21.43 -7.53
C ASP A 39 -4.48 20.80 -7.07
N VAL A 40 -3.41 21.59 -7.13
CA VAL A 40 -2.06 21.24 -6.67
C VAL A 40 -2.09 20.70 -5.24
N LEU A 41 -2.91 21.29 -4.36
CA LEU A 41 -3.01 20.85 -2.96
C LEU A 41 -3.64 19.46 -2.84
N GLN A 42 -4.67 19.16 -3.65
CA GLN A 42 -5.31 17.86 -3.68
C GLN A 42 -4.34 16.78 -4.18
N LEU A 43 -3.62 17.09 -5.27
CA LEU A 43 -2.62 16.19 -5.83
C LEU A 43 -1.48 15.91 -4.84
N GLN A 44 -1.01 16.93 -4.11
CA GLN A 44 0.01 16.78 -3.07
C GLN A 44 -0.46 15.87 -1.93
N ARG A 45 -1.71 16.00 -1.47
CA ARG A 45 -2.28 15.14 -0.42
C ARG A 45 -2.36 13.68 -0.86
N LEU A 46 -2.81 13.44 -2.09
CA LEU A 46 -2.91 12.09 -2.65
C LEU A 46 -1.53 11.46 -2.82
N LYS A 47 -0.55 12.19 -3.38
CA LYS A 47 0.84 11.72 -3.49
C LYS A 47 1.46 11.43 -2.14
N LYS A 48 1.20 12.25 -1.12
CA LYS A 48 1.65 11.98 0.25
C LYS A 48 1.03 10.71 0.81
N LYS A 49 -0.28 10.50 0.63
CA LYS A 49 -0.96 9.26 1.05
C LYS A 49 -0.36 8.05 0.34
N LYS A 50 -0.09 8.15 -0.97
CA LYS A 50 0.55 7.10 -1.77
C LYS A 50 1.92 6.73 -1.22
N LEU A 51 2.73 7.74 -0.87
CA LEU A 51 4.05 7.52 -0.26
C LEU A 51 3.93 6.76 1.07
N MET A 52 2.99 7.17 1.94
CA MET A 52 2.77 6.50 3.22
C MET A 52 2.34 5.04 3.06
N LEU A 53 1.44 4.74 2.11
CA LEU A 53 1.04 3.37 1.79
C LEU A 53 2.22 2.53 1.29
N ARG A 54 3.06 3.09 0.42
CA ARG A 54 4.26 2.41 -0.07
C ARG A 54 5.23 2.09 1.07
N ASP A 55 5.44 3.04 1.98
CA ASP A 55 6.35 2.84 3.12
C ASP A 55 5.79 1.76 4.08
N GLN A 56 4.48 1.73 4.30
CA GLN A 56 3.80 0.67 5.08
C GLN A 56 3.94 -0.70 4.41
N ILE A 57 3.69 -0.78 3.09
CA ILE A 57 3.89 -2.00 2.29
C ILE A 57 5.31 -2.51 2.48
N GLN A 58 6.32 -1.65 2.36
CA GLN A 58 7.72 -2.04 2.47
C GLN A 58 8.09 -2.55 3.86
N VAL A 59 7.54 -1.95 4.92
CA VAL A 59 7.72 -2.43 6.31
C VAL A 59 7.09 -3.80 6.49
N LEU A 60 5.86 -4.00 6.00
CA LEU A 60 5.14 -5.27 6.12
C LEU A 60 5.79 -6.37 5.28
N GLU A 61 6.23 -6.05 4.06
CA GLU A 61 7.04 -6.94 3.22
C GLU A 61 8.32 -7.34 3.91
N THR A 62 9.02 -6.41 4.56
CA THR A 62 10.26 -6.71 5.31
C THR A 62 10.01 -7.64 6.48
N GLN A 63 8.85 -7.59 7.13
CA GLN A 63 8.47 -8.50 8.21
C GLN A 63 8.05 -9.89 7.71
N LEU A 64 7.54 -9.98 6.48
CA LEU A 64 7.14 -11.23 5.83
C LEU A 64 8.29 -11.90 5.06
N LEU A 65 9.24 -11.13 4.53
CA LEU A 65 10.45 -11.58 3.83
C LEU A 65 11.34 -12.57 4.61
N PRO A 66 11.54 -12.49 5.94
CA PRO A 66 12.28 -13.52 6.67
C PRO A 66 11.67 -14.92 6.52
N ASP A 67 10.36 -15.03 6.25
CA ASP A 67 9.65 -16.30 6.06
C ASP A 67 9.65 -16.80 4.60
N ILE A 68 10.03 -15.96 3.62
CA ILE A 68 10.03 -16.32 2.19
C ILE A 68 11.38 -16.91 1.75
N ILE A 69 12.45 -16.68 2.52
CA ILE A 69 13.84 -17.13 2.21
C ILE A 69 14.36 -18.15 3.25
N ALA A 70 13.55 -18.55 4.23
CA ALA A 70 13.89 -19.55 5.24
C ALA A 70 13.67 -21.00 4.76
#